data_AF-A0A3N2EPK2-F1
#
_entry.id   AF-A0A3N2EPK2-F1
#
_cell.length_a   1.000
_cell.length_b   1.000
_cell.length_c   1.000
_cell.angle_alpha   90.00
_cell.angle_beta   90.00
_cell.angle_gamma   90.00
#
_symmetry.space_group_name_H-M   'P 1'
#
loop_
_entity.id
_entity.type
_entity.pdbx_description
1 polymer ?
#
loop_
_entity_poly.entity_id
_entity_poly.type
_entity_poly.pdbx_seq_one_letter_code
_entity_poly.pdbx_strand_id
1 'polypeptide(L)'
;MIKNILASAKAKLWVKFLPYFIKNDDNAGDPYDYYAVYFADVNRCRYRLVRYNGRHATLEYLDPQPDDCELRNKFSLSQLLKMESEIVSYKKYGKITLNSIFVYAINHYLHLIDIKTFLLRGKGALVSTFFRERELKSRERVFLLGLIVNEFVKRRPSRPVAGLTIDEVIELLYGKLWYKHIRNEQFRYKVTLLIESLVLSGDLVVENQRYTVQGNAITTLVEFEKDERRSQQQDKMQRNMIRLMLVITVATVFITLALLGLAGVIDLHKIWQDILQIKPVRFLFKLI
;
A
#
# COMPACT_ATOMS: atom_id res chain seq x y z
N MET A 1 -25.79 35.77 -16.47
CA MET A 1 -25.48 35.82 -15.02
C MET A 1 -24.65 34.62 -14.55
N ILE A 2 -25.10 33.38 -14.78
CA ILE A 2 -24.44 32.14 -14.33
C ILE A 2 -22.98 31.99 -14.83
N LYS A 3 -22.71 32.30 -16.11
CA LYS A 3 -21.35 32.22 -16.70
C LYS A 3 -20.31 33.11 -15.99
N ASN A 4 -20.70 34.32 -15.55
CA ASN A 4 -19.81 35.23 -14.83
C ASN A 4 -19.52 34.73 -13.41
N ILE A 5 -20.52 34.16 -12.74
CA ILE A 5 -20.34 33.55 -11.42
C ILE A 5 -19.37 32.37 -11.51
N LEU A 6 -19.55 31.50 -12.51
CA LEU A 6 -18.69 30.34 -12.73
C LEU A 6 -17.24 30.73 -13.05
N ALA A 7 -17.05 31.75 -13.90
CA ALA A 7 -15.73 32.28 -14.23
C ALA A 7 -15.03 32.90 -13.00
N SER A 8 -15.77 33.66 -12.18
CA SER A 8 -15.25 34.23 -10.94
C SER A 8 -14.87 33.17 -9.91
N ALA A 9 -15.65 32.09 -9.81
CA ALA A 9 -15.35 30.95 -8.96
C ALA A 9 -14.12 30.17 -9.45
N LYS A 10 -14.01 29.94 -10.76
CA LYS A 10 -12.83 29.32 -11.39
C LYS A 10 -11.56 30.12 -11.08
N ALA A 11 -11.64 31.46 -11.20
CA ALA A 11 -10.53 32.36 -10.87
C ALA A 11 -10.09 32.24 -9.40
N LYS A 12 -11.05 32.27 -8.46
CA LYS A 12 -10.76 32.11 -7.02
C LYS A 12 -10.11 30.77 -6.71
N LEU A 13 -10.56 29.68 -7.33
CA LEU A 13 -9.96 28.36 -7.13
C LEU A 13 -8.53 28.30 -7.65
N TRP A 14 -8.25 28.84 -8.84
CA TRP A 14 -6.88 28.90 -9.36
C TRP A 14 -5.96 29.75 -8.48
N VAL A 15 -6.39 30.92 -8.03
CA VAL A 15 -5.58 31.75 -7.10
C VAL A 15 -5.26 30.99 -5.81
N LYS A 16 -6.20 30.20 -5.30
CA LYS A 16 -6.02 29.39 -4.10
C LYS A 16 -5.06 28.22 -4.30
N PHE A 17 -5.18 27.49 -5.41
CA PHE A 17 -4.46 26.22 -5.61
C PHE A 17 -3.16 26.36 -6.43
N LEU A 18 -2.95 27.43 -7.21
CA LEU A 18 -1.69 27.66 -7.93
C LEU A 18 -0.46 27.64 -7.00
N PRO A 19 -0.45 28.35 -5.85
CA PRO A 19 0.68 28.27 -4.92
C PRO A 19 0.89 26.86 -4.36
N TYR A 20 -0.20 26.11 -4.16
CA TYR A 20 -0.14 24.74 -3.65
C TYR A 20 0.46 23.77 -4.68
N PHE A 21 0.10 23.91 -5.96
CA PHE A 21 0.67 23.08 -7.03
C PHE A 21 2.16 23.31 -7.20
N ILE A 22 2.62 24.57 -7.10
CA ILE A 22 4.05 24.89 -7.24
C ILE A 22 4.86 24.46 -6.02
N LYS A 23 4.27 24.56 -4.82
CA LYS A 23 4.92 24.06 -3.61
C LYS A 23 5.14 22.54 -3.66
N ASN A 24 4.22 21.82 -4.30
CA ASN A 24 4.25 20.36 -4.44
C ASN A 24 4.50 19.95 -5.90
N ASP A 25 5.37 20.67 -6.62
CA ASP A 25 5.80 20.31 -7.97
C ASP A 25 6.93 19.26 -7.91
N ASP A 26 7.26 18.64 -9.04
CA ASP A 26 8.29 17.59 -9.15
C ASP A 26 9.67 17.99 -8.59
N ASN A 27 10.00 19.27 -8.62
CA ASN A 27 11.28 19.82 -8.16
C ASN A 27 11.30 20.18 -6.66
N ALA A 28 10.13 20.30 -6.01
CA ALA A 28 10.00 20.83 -4.65
C ALA A 28 9.32 19.87 -3.65
N GLY A 29 8.67 18.82 -4.14
CA GLY A 29 7.82 17.93 -3.35
C GLY A 29 8.35 16.51 -3.11
N ASP A 30 7.52 15.71 -2.43
CA ASP A 30 7.68 14.26 -2.31
C ASP A 30 7.56 13.63 -3.72
N PRO A 31 8.54 12.81 -4.17
CA PRO A 31 8.49 12.15 -5.49
C PRO A 31 7.28 11.20 -5.64
N TYR A 32 6.57 10.89 -4.56
CA TYR A 32 5.36 10.07 -4.52
C TYR A 32 4.07 10.87 -4.31
N ASP A 33 4.15 12.19 -4.12
CA ASP A 33 3.00 13.08 -3.98
C ASP A 33 3.31 14.47 -4.53
N TYR A 34 3.24 14.59 -5.85
CA TYR A 34 3.41 15.87 -6.55
C TYR A 34 2.33 16.11 -7.60
N TYR A 35 2.19 17.37 -7.98
CA TYR A 35 1.22 17.83 -8.96
C TYR A 35 1.94 18.43 -10.15
N ALA A 36 1.59 17.98 -11.35
CA ALA A 36 1.94 18.67 -12.58
C ALA A 36 0.66 19.33 -13.14
N VAL A 37 0.76 20.60 -13.50
CA VAL A 37 -0.36 21.33 -14.10
C VAL A 37 0.00 21.72 -15.52
N TYR A 38 -0.85 21.32 -16.46
CA TYR A 38 -0.71 21.62 -17.87
C TYR A 38 -1.85 22.52 -18.33
N PHE A 39 -1.53 23.41 -19.26
CA PHE A 39 -2.46 24.27 -19.94
C PHE A 39 -2.33 24.07 -21.45
N ALA A 40 -3.47 24.03 -22.14
CA ALA A 40 -3.51 23.99 -23.59
C ALA A 40 -4.24 25.23 -24.12
N ASP A 41 -3.60 25.94 -25.04
CA ASP A 41 -4.20 27.10 -25.70
C ASP A 41 -5.13 26.68 -26.86
N VAL A 42 -5.82 27.64 -27.48
CA VAL A 42 -6.71 27.45 -28.64
C VAL A 42 -5.99 26.75 -29.79
N ASN A 43 -4.69 27.02 -29.96
CA ASN A 43 -3.82 26.39 -30.95
C ASN A 43 -3.31 25.00 -30.52
N ARG A 44 -3.83 24.44 -29.42
CA ARG A 44 -3.39 23.17 -28.80
C ARG A 44 -1.92 23.13 -28.35
N CYS A 45 -1.22 24.26 -28.34
CA CYS A 45 0.12 24.37 -27.73
C CYS A 45 0.03 23.98 -26.25
N ARG A 46 0.83 23.00 -25.83
CA ARG A 46 0.86 22.50 -24.45
C ARG A 46 1.94 23.18 -23.64
N TYR A 47 1.53 23.73 -22.51
CA TYR A 47 2.39 24.41 -21.57
C TYR A 47 2.29 23.76 -20.19
N ARG A 48 3.40 23.68 -19.47
CA ARG A 48 3.47 23.24 -18.07
C ARG A 48 3.68 24.44 -17.15
N LEU A 49 2.99 24.44 -16.03
CA LEU A 49 3.20 25.41 -14.97
C LEU A 49 4.54 25.16 -14.25
N VAL A 50 5.38 26.18 -14.16
CA VAL A 50 6.69 26.11 -13.47
C VAL A 50 6.76 27.06 -12.28
N ARG A 51 6.16 28.26 -12.39
CA ARG A 51 6.23 29.25 -11.31
C ARG A 51 4.98 30.13 -11.29
N TYR A 52 4.66 30.69 -10.13
CA TYR A 52 3.59 31.67 -9.96
C TYR A 52 4.03 32.69 -8.92
N ASN A 53 3.90 33.96 -9.27
CA ASN A 53 4.31 35.08 -8.43
C ASN A 53 3.10 35.91 -7.96
N GLY A 54 1.93 35.27 -7.80
CA GLY A 54 0.68 35.93 -7.37
C GLY A 54 -0.05 36.73 -8.48
N ARG A 55 0.68 37.28 -9.46
CA ARG A 55 0.08 38.03 -10.59
C ARG A 55 0.24 37.35 -11.95
N HIS A 56 1.38 36.69 -12.15
CA HIS A 56 1.72 36.01 -13.40
C HIS A 56 2.14 34.57 -13.12
N ALA A 57 1.71 33.66 -13.99
CA ALA A 57 2.22 32.30 -14.04
C ALA A 57 3.31 32.22 -15.12
N THR A 58 4.41 31.55 -14.77
CA THR A 58 5.44 31.18 -15.72
C THR A 58 5.13 29.78 -16.23
N LEU A 59 4.94 29.65 -17.53
CA LEU A 59 4.71 28.37 -18.17
C LEU A 59 5.89 28.00 -19.08
N GLU A 60 6.22 26.72 -19.13
CA GLU A 60 7.23 26.14 -20.00
C GLU A 60 6.55 25.31 -21.09
N TYR A 61 7.00 25.46 -22.33
CA TYR A 61 6.43 24.76 -23.48
C TYR A 61 6.92 23.30 -23.53
N LEU A 62 6.02 22.36 -23.82
CA LEU A 62 6.32 20.92 -23.75
C LEU A 62 6.57 20.20 -25.08
N ASP A 63 6.12 20.77 -26.21
CA ASP A 63 6.20 20.07 -27.50
C ASP A 63 7.49 20.44 -28.27
N PRO A 64 8.10 19.52 -29.06
CA PRO A 64 9.34 19.83 -29.79
C PRO A 64 9.15 20.65 -31.09
N GLN A 65 7.93 20.95 -31.55
CA GLN A 65 7.63 21.73 -32.77
C GLN A 65 6.12 22.08 -32.82
N PRO A 66 5.61 23.17 -33.48
CA PRO A 66 6.16 23.88 -34.65
C PRO A 66 5.99 25.43 -34.68
N ASP A 67 6.36 26.05 -35.81
CA ASP A 67 6.49 27.48 -36.21
C ASP A 67 5.44 28.53 -35.74
N ASP A 68 4.37 28.17 -35.00
CA ASP A 68 3.21 29.03 -34.73
C ASP A 68 2.88 29.24 -33.23
N CYS A 69 3.64 28.60 -32.33
CA CYS A 69 3.48 28.79 -30.87
C CYS A 69 4.40 29.91 -30.37
N GLU A 70 3.84 30.95 -29.74
CA GLU A 70 4.65 32.01 -29.13
C GLU A 70 5.49 31.46 -27.96
N LEU A 71 6.80 31.77 -27.96
CA LEU A 71 7.76 31.51 -26.89
C LEU A 71 7.54 32.44 -25.67
N ARG A 72 6.27 32.61 -25.29
CA ARG A 72 5.85 33.50 -24.21
C ARG A 72 5.85 32.72 -22.91
N ASN A 73 6.81 33.02 -22.05
CA ASN A 73 6.96 32.29 -20.78
C ASN A 73 6.10 32.86 -19.64
N LYS A 74 5.35 33.96 -19.85
CA LYS A 74 4.58 34.64 -18.79
C LYS A 74 3.13 34.87 -19.21
N PHE A 75 2.21 34.28 -18.46
CA PHE A 75 0.78 34.39 -18.67
C PHE A 75 0.09 35.06 -17.48
N SER A 76 -0.89 35.90 -17.77
CA SER A 76 -1.79 36.47 -16.76
C SER A 76 -2.89 35.47 -16.38
N LEU A 77 -3.46 35.62 -15.17
CA LEU A 77 -4.52 34.73 -14.70
C LEU A 77 -5.75 34.72 -15.63
N SER A 78 -6.08 35.87 -16.24
CA SER A 78 -7.20 35.98 -17.20
C SER A 78 -6.96 35.19 -18.49
N GLN A 79 -5.70 35.04 -18.92
CA GLN A 79 -5.33 34.21 -20.06
C GLN A 79 -5.39 32.72 -19.71
N LEU A 80 -4.86 32.32 -18.54
CA LEU A 80 -4.94 30.93 -18.06
C LEU A 80 -6.37 30.41 -17.95
N LEU A 81 -7.31 31.28 -17.56
CA LEU A 81 -8.72 30.90 -17.43
C LEU A 81 -9.40 30.54 -18.75
N LYS A 82 -8.89 31.06 -19.87
CA LYS A 82 -9.36 30.74 -21.23
C LYS A 82 -8.76 29.45 -21.78
N MET A 83 -7.63 29.01 -21.23
CA MET A 83 -6.97 27.77 -21.61
C MET A 83 -7.69 26.55 -21.02
N GLU A 84 -7.58 25.43 -21.73
CA GLU A 84 -7.91 24.12 -21.17
C GLU A 84 -6.85 23.73 -20.16
N SER A 85 -7.26 23.11 -19.06
CA SER A 85 -6.36 22.81 -17.94
C SER A 85 -6.40 21.34 -17.58
N GLU A 86 -5.25 20.72 -17.47
CA GLU A 86 -5.09 19.35 -17.00
C GLU A 86 -4.22 19.35 -15.74
N ILE A 87 -4.76 18.84 -14.63
CA ILE A 87 -4.05 18.71 -13.36
C ILE A 87 -3.76 17.23 -13.19
N VAL A 88 -2.48 16.87 -13.18
CA VAL A 88 -2.03 15.50 -12.99
C VAL A 88 -1.48 15.37 -11.57
N SER A 89 -2.15 14.55 -10.76
CA SER A 89 -1.63 14.15 -9.46
C SER A 89 -0.87 12.85 -9.61
N TYR A 90 0.41 12.89 -9.27
CA TYR A 90 1.27 11.71 -9.20
C TYR A 90 1.27 11.23 -7.76
N LYS A 91 0.62 10.08 -7.54
CA LYS A 91 0.57 9.40 -6.24
C LYS A 91 1.37 8.11 -6.30
N LYS A 92 1.79 7.59 -5.14
CA LYS A 92 2.48 6.29 -4.98
C LYS A 92 1.84 5.11 -5.73
N TYR A 93 0.52 5.14 -5.92
CA TYR A 93 -0.28 4.10 -6.59
C TYR A 93 -0.70 4.46 -8.03
N GLY A 94 -0.04 5.45 -8.63
CA GLY A 94 -0.13 5.83 -10.04
C GLY A 94 -0.68 7.22 -10.30
N LYS A 95 -0.77 7.59 -11.60
CA LYS A 95 -1.23 8.92 -12.03
C LYS A 95 -2.76 9.06 -12.02
N ILE A 96 -3.24 10.23 -11.61
CA ILE A 96 -4.64 10.66 -11.68
C ILE A 96 -4.69 11.96 -12.49
N THR A 97 -5.38 11.94 -13.63
CA THR A 97 -5.54 13.09 -14.53
C THR A 97 -6.90 13.74 -14.30
N LEU A 98 -6.90 15.05 -14.03
CA LEU A 98 -8.08 15.84 -13.70
C LEU A 98 -8.20 17.00 -14.69
N ASN A 99 -9.21 16.95 -15.55
CA ASN A 99 -9.37 17.90 -16.67
C ASN A 99 -9.94 19.27 -16.24
N SER A 100 -10.08 19.53 -14.94
CA SER A 100 -10.68 20.77 -14.45
C SER A 100 -10.33 21.04 -12.98
N ILE A 101 -10.10 22.31 -12.67
CA ILE A 101 -9.86 22.80 -11.30
C ILE A 101 -11.05 22.55 -10.38
N PHE A 102 -12.28 22.50 -10.90
CA PHE A 102 -13.47 22.20 -10.11
C PHE A 102 -13.49 20.73 -9.67
N VAL A 103 -13.18 19.83 -10.60
CA VAL A 103 -13.08 18.39 -10.30
C VAL A 103 -11.94 18.14 -9.31
N TYR A 104 -10.82 18.85 -9.47
CA TYR A 104 -9.74 18.85 -8.49
C TYR A 104 -10.20 19.34 -7.11
N ALA A 105 -10.88 20.49 -7.01
CA ALA A 105 -11.31 21.03 -5.73
C ALA A 105 -12.26 20.08 -4.99
N ILE A 106 -13.20 19.47 -5.71
CA ILE A 106 -14.10 18.45 -5.16
C ILE A 106 -13.31 17.23 -4.68
N ASN A 107 -12.36 16.74 -5.48
CA ASN A 107 -11.53 15.60 -5.08
C ASN A 107 -10.60 15.92 -3.90
N HIS A 108 -10.06 17.14 -3.83
CA HIS A 108 -9.19 17.56 -2.74
C HIS A 108 -9.91 17.57 -1.39
N TYR A 109 -11.19 17.93 -1.37
CA TYR A 109 -11.99 17.94 -0.14
C TYR A 109 -12.65 16.60 0.19
N LEU A 110 -13.09 15.84 -0.82
CA LEU A 110 -13.90 14.64 -0.63
C LEU A 110 -13.14 13.32 -0.88
N HIS A 111 -11.91 13.37 -1.42
CA HIS A 111 -11.06 12.21 -1.75
C HIS A 111 -11.71 11.09 -2.60
N LEU A 112 -12.81 11.39 -3.30
CA LEU A 112 -13.64 10.37 -3.97
C LEU A 112 -12.91 9.61 -5.10
N ILE A 113 -12.06 10.31 -5.87
CA ILE A 113 -11.31 9.72 -6.98
C ILE A 113 -10.13 8.93 -6.45
N ASP A 114 -9.50 9.40 -5.37
CA ASP A 114 -8.37 8.72 -4.73
C ASP A 114 -8.83 7.37 -4.14
N ILE A 115 -9.97 7.35 -3.44
CA ILE A 115 -10.57 6.15 -2.86
C ILE A 115 -11.00 5.16 -3.95
N LYS A 116 -11.66 5.63 -5.01
CA LYS A 116 -12.06 4.79 -6.14
C LYS A 116 -10.84 4.20 -6.86
N THR A 117 -9.78 4.98 -7.05
CA THR A 117 -8.52 4.53 -7.66
C THR A 117 -7.79 3.53 -6.77
N PHE A 118 -7.79 3.77 -5.46
CA PHE A 118 -7.24 2.85 -4.45
C PHE A 118 -8.01 1.51 -4.43
N LEU A 119 -9.33 1.52 -4.52
CA LEU A 119 -10.17 0.30 -4.58
C LEU A 119 -9.98 -0.49 -5.88
N LEU A 120 -9.96 0.20 -7.04
CA LEU A 120 -9.79 -0.45 -8.35
C LEU A 120 -8.38 -1.01 -8.54
N ARG A 121 -7.35 -0.38 -7.95
CA ARG A 121 -5.96 -0.84 -7.97
C ARG A 121 -5.57 -1.65 -6.71
N GLY A 122 -6.49 -1.81 -5.76
CA GLY A 122 -6.31 -2.46 -4.45
C GLY A 122 -5.98 -3.95 -4.50
N LYS A 123 -6.01 -4.57 -5.68
CA LYS A 123 -5.37 -5.89 -5.91
C LYS A 123 -3.85 -5.87 -5.63
N GLY A 124 -3.21 -4.69 -5.63
CA GLY A 124 -1.79 -4.49 -5.31
C GLY A 124 -1.48 -4.07 -3.86
N ALA A 125 -2.48 -3.92 -2.97
CA ALA A 125 -2.26 -3.46 -1.59
C ALA A 125 -1.53 -4.48 -0.69
N LEU A 126 -1.41 -5.73 -1.14
CA LEU A 126 -0.72 -6.82 -0.42
C LEU A 126 0.82 -6.67 -0.40
N VAL A 127 1.39 -5.73 -1.17
CA VAL A 127 2.84 -5.59 -1.37
C VAL A 127 3.52 -4.80 -0.25
N SER A 128 2.82 -3.84 0.38
CA SER A 128 3.41 -3.08 1.51
C SER A 128 3.66 -3.95 2.75
N THR A 129 2.92 -5.05 2.87
CA THR A 129 3.13 -6.09 3.89
C THR A 129 4.22 -7.10 3.55
N PHE A 130 4.68 -7.17 2.29
CA PHE A 130 5.67 -8.15 1.84
C PHE A 130 7.10 -7.74 2.23
N PHE A 131 7.45 -6.46 2.16
CA PHE A 131 8.83 -5.98 2.40
C PHE A 131 9.02 -5.26 3.74
N ARG A 132 8.05 -5.33 4.65
CA ARG A 132 8.24 -4.81 6.01
C ARG A 132 9.12 -5.80 6.77
N GLU A 133 10.38 -5.45 6.96
CA GLU A 133 11.42 -6.14 7.72
C GLU A 133 10.85 -7.04 8.83
N ARG A 134 10.65 -8.32 8.51
CA ARG A 134 10.42 -9.40 9.47
C ARG A 134 11.16 -10.62 8.96
N GLU A 135 11.84 -11.28 9.88
CA GLU A 135 12.80 -12.38 9.72
C GLU A 135 12.26 -13.68 9.07
N LEU A 136 11.20 -13.64 8.28
CA LEU A 136 10.58 -14.84 7.70
C LEU A 136 10.82 -14.92 6.19
N LYS A 137 12.09 -15.13 5.82
CA LYS A 137 12.56 -15.39 4.44
C LYS A 137 11.76 -16.51 3.74
N SER A 138 11.17 -17.46 4.48
CA SER A 138 10.38 -18.57 3.90
C SER A 138 9.01 -18.13 3.37
N ARG A 139 8.35 -17.18 4.04
CA ARG A 139 7.00 -16.72 3.65
C ARG A 139 7.05 -15.90 2.36
N GLU A 140 8.11 -15.10 2.18
CA GLU A 140 8.35 -14.34 0.94
C GLU A 140 8.49 -15.27 -0.27
N ARG A 141 9.26 -16.35 -0.12
CA ARG A 141 9.52 -17.35 -1.17
C ARG A 141 8.26 -18.10 -1.60
N VAL A 142 7.47 -18.60 -0.64
CA VAL A 142 6.24 -19.35 -0.95
C VAL A 142 5.15 -18.43 -1.51
N PHE A 143 5.08 -17.18 -1.05
CA PHE A 143 4.17 -16.20 -1.64
C PHE A 143 4.54 -15.89 -3.10
N LEU A 144 5.83 -15.70 -3.40
CA LEU A 144 6.30 -15.49 -4.77
C LEU A 144 5.94 -16.68 -5.66
N LEU A 145 6.15 -17.91 -5.17
CA LEU A 145 5.75 -19.13 -5.86
C LEU A 145 4.23 -19.14 -6.14
N GLY A 146 3.41 -18.82 -5.14
CA GLY A 146 1.96 -18.74 -5.30
C GLY A 146 1.52 -17.71 -6.36
N LEU A 147 2.19 -16.56 -6.43
CA LEU A 147 1.93 -15.57 -7.48
C LEU A 147 2.27 -16.09 -8.88
N ILE A 148 3.46 -16.69 -9.03
CA ILE A 148 3.94 -17.26 -10.30
C ILE A 148 3.01 -18.38 -10.77
N VAL A 149 2.62 -19.30 -9.89
CA VAL A 149 1.69 -20.40 -10.18
C VAL A 149 0.33 -19.87 -10.63
N ASN A 150 -0.24 -18.91 -9.91
CA ASN A 150 -1.54 -18.34 -10.25
C ASN A 150 -1.52 -17.65 -11.62
N GLU A 151 -0.46 -16.90 -11.92
CA GLU A 151 -0.33 -16.27 -13.23
C GLU A 151 -0.10 -17.30 -14.34
N PHE A 152 0.69 -18.33 -14.08
CA PHE A 152 0.95 -19.41 -15.03
C PHE A 152 -0.33 -20.17 -15.40
N VAL A 153 -1.15 -20.54 -14.41
CA VAL A 153 -2.46 -21.20 -14.61
C VAL A 153 -3.40 -20.33 -15.43
N LYS A 154 -3.43 -19.02 -15.19
CA LYS A 154 -4.25 -18.07 -15.96
C LYS A 154 -3.81 -17.93 -17.41
N ARG A 155 -2.50 -17.97 -17.69
CA ARG A 155 -1.93 -17.78 -19.05
C ARG A 155 -1.97 -19.02 -19.93
N ARG A 156 -1.90 -20.22 -19.34
CA ARG A 156 -1.87 -21.52 -20.04
C ARG A 156 -2.95 -21.72 -21.11
N PRO A 157 -4.22 -21.31 -20.93
CA PRO A 157 -5.23 -21.48 -21.98
C PRO A 157 -5.05 -20.55 -23.20
N SER A 158 -4.17 -19.55 -23.13
CA SER A 158 -4.06 -18.52 -24.19
C SER A 158 -2.71 -18.50 -24.93
N ARG A 159 -1.65 -19.11 -24.41
CA ARG A 159 -0.32 -19.15 -25.06
C ARG A 159 0.45 -20.46 -24.78
N PRO A 160 0.94 -21.16 -25.82
CA PRO A 160 1.68 -22.44 -25.67
C PRO A 160 3.15 -22.28 -25.25
N VAL A 161 3.76 -21.09 -25.42
CA VAL A 161 5.10 -20.77 -24.91
C VAL A 161 4.96 -20.21 -23.48
N ALA A 162 4.55 -21.06 -22.55
CA ALA A 162 4.16 -20.66 -21.21
C ALA A 162 5.37 -20.61 -20.27
N GLY A 163 5.93 -19.42 -20.05
CA GLY A 163 6.92 -19.13 -19.01
C GLY A 163 6.96 -17.63 -18.72
N LEU A 164 7.52 -17.22 -17.59
CA LEU A 164 7.59 -15.82 -17.16
C LEU A 164 9.04 -15.34 -17.15
N THR A 165 9.31 -14.12 -17.61
CA THR A 165 10.65 -13.50 -17.43
C THR A 165 10.79 -12.88 -16.04
N ILE A 166 12.02 -12.60 -15.61
CA ILE A 166 12.29 -11.88 -14.35
C ILE A 166 11.53 -10.55 -14.27
N ASP A 167 11.49 -9.81 -15.38
CA ASP A 167 10.82 -8.50 -15.45
C ASP A 167 9.30 -8.64 -15.35
N GLU A 168 8.72 -9.70 -15.94
CA GLU A 168 7.30 -10.03 -15.78
C GLU A 168 6.99 -10.42 -14.34
N VAL A 169 7.86 -11.17 -13.66
CA VAL A 169 7.69 -11.53 -12.24
C VAL A 169 7.78 -10.28 -11.35
N ILE A 170 8.71 -9.38 -11.64
CA ILE A 170 8.82 -8.10 -10.92
C ILE A 170 7.60 -7.21 -11.19
N GLU A 171 7.10 -7.18 -12.42
CA GLU A 171 5.86 -6.47 -12.79
C GLU A 171 4.64 -7.06 -12.05
N LEU A 172 4.57 -8.37 -11.85
CA LEU A 172 3.52 -9.01 -11.05
C LEU A 172 3.59 -8.60 -9.58
N LEU A 173 4.81 -8.43 -9.04
CA LEU A 173 5.02 -8.00 -7.64
C LEU A 173 4.74 -6.52 -7.41
N TYR A 174 5.07 -5.63 -8.35
CA TYR A 174 5.09 -4.17 -8.12
C TYR A 174 4.31 -3.34 -9.12
N GLY A 175 3.76 -3.96 -10.15
CA GLY A 175 3.10 -3.29 -11.26
C GLY A 175 4.08 -2.69 -12.27
N LYS A 176 3.51 -2.14 -13.35
CA LYS A 176 4.24 -1.68 -14.56
C LYS A 176 5.31 -0.61 -14.38
N LEU A 177 5.34 0.11 -13.25
CA LEU A 177 6.24 1.26 -13.04
C LEU A 177 7.42 0.96 -12.09
N TRP A 178 7.66 -0.31 -11.78
CA TRP A 178 8.71 -0.77 -10.84
C TRP A 178 10.10 -0.21 -11.18
N TYR A 179 10.41 -0.06 -12.47
CA TYR A 179 11.71 0.38 -12.98
C TYR A 179 12.10 1.82 -12.58
N LYS A 180 11.16 2.62 -12.04
CA LYS A 180 11.41 4.01 -11.60
C LYS A 180 11.61 4.18 -10.09
N HIS A 181 11.36 3.14 -9.28
CA HIS A 181 11.09 3.34 -7.85
C HIS A 181 11.81 2.42 -6.86
N ILE A 182 12.71 1.55 -7.32
CA ILE A 182 13.50 0.71 -6.43
C ILE A 182 14.96 0.88 -6.80
N ARG A 183 15.86 1.02 -5.82
CA ARG A 183 17.32 0.97 -6.05
C ARG A 183 17.62 -0.31 -6.83
N ASN A 184 17.82 -0.14 -8.13
CA ASN A 184 17.39 -1.11 -9.15
C ASN A 184 18.11 -2.46 -9.05
N GLU A 185 19.33 -2.45 -8.50
CA GLU A 185 20.16 -3.65 -8.41
C GLU A 185 19.84 -4.52 -7.20
N GLN A 186 19.82 -3.96 -5.98
CA GLN A 186 19.67 -4.76 -4.76
C GLN A 186 18.34 -5.52 -4.71
N PHE A 187 17.28 -4.88 -5.20
CA PHE A 187 15.96 -5.48 -5.24
C PHE A 187 15.82 -6.54 -6.32
N ARG A 188 16.24 -6.22 -7.55
CA ARG A 188 16.24 -7.18 -8.65
C ARG A 188 17.07 -8.39 -8.25
N TYR A 189 18.23 -8.16 -7.62
CA TYR A 189 19.07 -9.20 -7.04
C TYR A 189 18.34 -10.04 -5.98
N LYS A 190 17.62 -9.42 -5.04
CA LYS A 190 16.80 -10.16 -4.05
C LYS A 190 15.73 -11.02 -4.72
N VAL A 191 15.00 -10.50 -5.71
CA VAL A 191 13.97 -11.27 -6.44
C VAL A 191 14.62 -12.39 -7.24
N THR A 192 15.73 -12.13 -7.91
CA THR A 192 16.53 -13.14 -8.62
C THR A 192 16.93 -14.26 -7.67
N LEU A 193 17.50 -13.97 -6.51
CA LEU A 193 17.87 -14.97 -5.50
C LEU A 193 16.66 -15.79 -5.03
N LEU A 194 15.50 -15.16 -4.85
CA LEU A 194 14.27 -15.88 -4.47
C LEU A 194 13.82 -16.83 -5.58
N ILE A 195 13.86 -16.41 -6.85
CA ILE A 195 13.51 -17.28 -7.98
C ILE A 195 14.54 -18.40 -8.15
N GLU A 196 15.83 -18.10 -8.03
CA GLU A 196 16.89 -19.11 -8.05
C GLU A 196 16.68 -20.16 -6.96
N SER A 197 16.28 -19.74 -5.75
CA SER A 197 15.95 -20.67 -4.67
C SER A 197 14.74 -21.58 -4.99
N LEU A 198 13.80 -21.11 -5.81
CA LEU A 198 12.65 -21.90 -6.30
C LEU A 198 13.04 -22.83 -7.45
N VAL A 199 14.06 -22.46 -8.24
CA VAL A 199 14.63 -23.34 -9.26
C VAL A 199 15.42 -24.47 -8.60
N LEU A 200 16.23 -24.15 -7.58
CA LEU A 200 17.03 -25.13 -6.83
C LEU A 200 16.17 -26.18 -6.13
N SER A 201 14.98 -25.82 -5.65
CA SER A 201 14.03 -26.76 -5.06
C SER A 201 13.21 -27.54 -6.09
N GLY A 202 13.37 -27.26 -7.38
CA GLY A 202 12.58 -27.88 -8.45
C GLY A 202 11.13 -27.39 -8.53
N ASP A 203 10.78 -26.29 -7.84
CA ASP A 203 9.44 -25.69 -7.96
C ASP A 203 9.28 -24.99 -9.32
N LEU A 204 10.37 -24.42 -9.83
CA LEU A 204 10.46 -23.77 -11.12
C LEU A 204 11.57 -24.41 -11.96
N VAL A 205 11.43 -24.34 -13.28
CA VAL A 205 12.54 -24.60 -14.21
C VAL A 205 12.77 -23.37 -15.08
N VAL A 206 14.04 -23.15 -15.41
CA VAL A 206 14.45 -22.06 -16.30
C VAL A 206 14.83 -22.62 -17.66
N GLU A 207 14.11 -22.18 -18.70
CA GLU A 207 14.39 -22.50 -20.10
C GLU A 207 14.36 -21.20 -20.90
N ASN A 208 15.41 -20.90 -21.67
CA ASN A 208 15.50 -19.68 -22.49
C ASN A 208 15.19 -18.38 -21.71
N GLN A 209 15.72 -18.25 -20.48
CA GLN A 209 15.46 -17.12 -19.57
C GLN A 209 13.99 -16.94 -19.17
N ARG A 210 13.16 -17.98 -19.34
CA ARG A 210 11.78 -18.01 -18.88
C ARG A 210 11.62 -19.05 -17.79
N TYR A 211 10.95 -18.67 -16.71
CA TYR A 211 10.63 -19.54 -15.59
C TYR A 211 9.29 -20.22 -15.84
N THR A 212 9.29 -21.55 -15.81
CA THR A 212 8.11 -22.40 -15.98
C THR A 212 7.80 -23.11 -14.67
N VAL A 213 6.52 -23.30 -14.39
CA VAL A 213 6.06 -23.92 -13.14
C VAL A 213 6.07 -25.44 -13.28
N GLN A 214 6.66 -26.13 -12.30
CA GLN A 214 6.65 -27.58 -12.22
C GLN A 214 5.56 -28.11 -11.28
N GLY A 215 5.26 -29.41 -11.37
CA GLY A 215 4.34 -30.08 -10.44
C GLY A 215 4.78 -29.97 -8.98
N ASN A 216 6.10 -29.90 -8.71
CA ASN A 216 6.63 -29.75 -7.36
C ASN A 216 6.18 -28.45 -6.67
N ALA A 217 5.93 -27.38 -7.44
CA ALA A 217 5.41 -26.13 -6.91
C ALA A 217 4.09 -26.29 -6.16
N ILE A 218 3.21 -27.18 -6.65
CA ILE A 218 1.92 -27.44 -6.01
C ILE A 218 2.14 -28.19 -4.69
N THR A 219 3.05 -29.16 -4.67
CA THR A 219 3.43 -29.88 -3.44
C THR A 219 3.95 -28.91 -2.39
N THR A 220 4.90 -28.05 -2.75
CA THR A 220 5.48 -27.04 -1.84
C THR A 220 4.41 -26.08 -1.29
N LEU A 221 3.46 -25.64 -2.14
CA LEU A 221 2.35 -24.78 -1.69
C LEU A 221 1.41 -25.49 -0.71
N VAL A 222 1.07 -26.74 -0.99
CA VAL A 222 0.18 -27.55 -0.13
C VAL A 222 0.85 -27.88 1.20
N GLU A 223 2.14 -28.23 1.18
CA GLU A 223 2.92 -28.49 2.40
C GLU A 223 3.03 -27.24 3.28
N PHE A 224 3.31 -26.09 2.68
CA PHE A 224 3.35 -24.83 3.41
C PHE A 224 1.98 -24.47 4.03
N GLU A 225 0.88 -24.65 3.30
CA GLU A 225 -0.46 -24.40 3.85
C GLU A 225 -0.77 -25.35 5.02
N LYS A 226 -0.36 -26.62 4.91
CA LYS A 226 -0.51 -27.61 5.97
C LYS A 226 0.28 -27.20 7.22
N ASP A 227 1.52 -26.75 7.05
CA ASP A 227 2.37 -26.31 8.16
C ASP A 227 1.86 -25.00 8.78
N GLU A 228 1.33 -24.07 7.99
CA GLU A 228 0.69 -22.86 8.51
C GLU A 228 -0.57 -23.20 9.34
N ARG A 229 -1.41 -24.12 8.86
CA ARG A 229 -2.57 -24.61 9.62
C ARG A 229 -2.14 -25.31 10.91
N ARG A 230 -1.08 -26.13 10.88
CA ARG A 230 -0.52 -26.79 12.07
C ARG A 230 0.01 -25.77 13.08
N SER A 231 0.76 -24.77 12.63
CA SER A 231 1.27 -23.68 13.48
C SER A 231 0.11 -22.90 14.12
N GLN A 232 -0.93 -22.54 13.36
CA GLN A 232 -2.11 -21.87 13.93
C GLN A 232 -2.85 -22.75 14.96
N GLN A 233 -2.95 -24.06 14.71
CA GLN A 233 -3.52 -25.01 15.66
C GLN A 233 -2.68 -25.12 16.93
N GLN A 234 -1.34 -25.17 16.80
CA GLN A 234 -0.41 -25.16 17.94
C GLN A 234 -0.54 -23.87 18.75
N ASP A 235 -0.60 -22.71 18.12
CA ASP A 235 -0.78 -21.42 18.80
C ASP A 235 -2.13 -21.35 19.53
N LYS A 236 -3.20 -21.90 18.93
CA LYS A 236 -4.51 -21.98 19.58
C LYS A 236 -4.47 -22.95 20.77
N MET A 237 -3.83 -24.10 20.60
CA MET A 237 -3.68 -25.11 21.64
C MET A 237 -2.82 -24.59 22.81
N GLN A 238 -1.71 -23.92 22.53
CA GLN A 238 -0.83 -23.30 23.53
C GLN A 238 -1.58 -22.24 24.33
N ARG A 239 -2.36 -21.37 23.68
CA ARG A 239 -3.21 -20.40 24.38
C ARG A 239 -4.24 -21.06 25.29
N ASN A 240 -4.86 -22.15 24.83
CA ASN A 240 -5.80 -22.92 25.64
C ASN A 240 -5.10 -23.62 26.82
N MET A 241 -3.91 -24.18 26.61
CA MET A 241 -3.07 -24.76 27.66
C MET A 241 -2.70 -23.72 28.73
N ILE A 242 -2.32 -22.50 28.34
CA ILE A 242 -2.02 -21.43 29.30
C ILE A 242 -3.24 -21.08 30.15
N ARG A 243 -4.43 -21.00 29.54
CA ARG A 243 -5.69 -20.77 30.27
C ARG A 243 -5.99 -21.90 31.26
N LEU A 244 -5.84 -23.15 30.84
CA LEU A 244 -6.05 -24.32 31.69
C LEU A 244 -5.03 -24.37 32.83
N MET A 245 -3.76 -24.07 32.55
CA MET A 245 -2.70 -23.98 33.55
C MET A 245 -3.04 -22.93 34.60
N LEU A 246 -3.50 -21.73 34.21
CA LEU A 246 -3.93 -20.70 35.15
C LEU A 246 -5.07 -21.19 36.06
N VAL A 247 -6.08 -21.87 35.51
CA VAL A 247 -7.19 -22.41 36.31
C VAL A 247 -6.69 -23.46 37.31
N ILE A 248 -5.83 -24.38 36.87
CA ILE A 248 -5.25 -25.41 37.75
C ILE A 248 -4.41 -24.75 38.85
N THR A 249 -3.51 -23.81 38.50
CA THR A 249 -2.69 -23.11 39.49
C THR A 249 -3.55 -22.41 40.54
N VAL A 250 -4.60 -21.70 40.12
CA VAL A 250 -5.54 -21.06 41.05
C VAL A 250 -6.25 -22.09 41.93
N ALA A 251 -6.73 -23.19 41.37
CA ALA A 251 -7.36 -24.27 42.14
C ALA A 251 -6.40 -24.91 43.14
N THR A 252 -5.15 -25.18 42.76
CA THR A 252 -4.12 -25.72 43.66
C THR A 252 -3.80 -24.74 44.80
N VAL A 253 -3.75 -23.44 44.52
CA VAL A 253 -3.59 -22.41 45.56
C VAL A 253 -4.78 -22.43 46.53
N PHE A 254 -6.02 -22.51 46.03
CA PHE A 254 -7.20 -22.61 46.91
C PHE A 254 -7.19 -23.89 47.76
N ILE A 255 -6.86 -25.04 47.17
CA ILE A 255 -6.79 -26.31 47.90
C ILE A 255 -5.71 -26.26 49.00
N THR A 256 -4.52 -25.74 48.68
CA THR A 256 -3.44 -25.61 49.66
C THR A 256 -3.79 -24.62 50.79
N LEU A 257 -4.44 -23.49 50.48
CA LEU A 257 -4.98 -22.57 51.48
C LEU A 257 -6.00 -23.24 52.39
N ALA A 258 -6.93 -24.03 51.84
CA ALA A 258 -7.93 -24.75 52.62
C ALA A 258 -7.29 -25.78 53.56
N LEU A 259 -6.30 -26.54 53.08
CA LEU A 259 -5.55 -27.49 53.89
C LEU A 259 -4.78 -26.81 55.04
N LEU A 260 -4.12 -25.68 54.77
CA LEU A 260 -3.40 -24.90 55.80
C LEU A 260 -4.34 -24.28 56.82
N GLY A 261 -5.56 -23.90 56.40
CA GLY A 261 -6.63 -23.47 57.28
C GLY A 261 -7.12 -24.56 58.23
N LEU A 262 -7.39 -25.75 57.68
CA LEU A 262 -7.79 -26.92 58.47
C LEU A 262 -6.70 -27.33 59.47
N ALA A 263 -5.43 -27.20 59.09
CA ALA A 263 -4.29 -27.47 59.98
C ALA A 263 -4.10 -26.42 61.09
N GLY A 264 -4.89 -25.34 61.11
CA GLY A 264 -4.80 -24.28 62.11
C GLY A 264 -3.56 -23.39 62.00
N VAL A 265 -2.79 -23.52 60.91
CA VAL A 265 -1.57 -22.73 60.65
C VAL A 265 -1.92 -21.32 60.15
N ILE A 266 -3.07 -21.19 59.48
CA ILE A 266 -3.50 -19.95 58.82
C ILE A 266 -4.93 -19.60 59.21
N ASP A 267 -5.16 -18.34 59.58
CA ASP A 267 -6.50 -17.80 59.81
C ASP A 267 -7.14 -17.35 58.48
N LEU A 268 -8.03 -18.19 57.94
CA LEU A 268 -8.73 -17.93 56.67
C LEU A 268 -9.52 -16.63 56.69
N HIS A 269 -10.03 -16.22 57.85
CA HIS A 269 -10.84 -15.01 57.97
C HIS A 269 -10.01 -13.76 57.69
N LYS A 270 -8.76 -13.72 58.19
CA LYS A 270 -7.83 -12.62 57.99
C LYS A 270 -7.38 -12.51 56.54
N ILE A 271 -7.03 -13.63 55.91
CA ILE A 271 -6.65 -13.67 54.49
C ILE A 271 -7.80 -13.24 53.58
N TRP A 272 -9.03 -13.65 53.89
CA TRP A 272 -10.21 -13.26 53.12
C TRP A 272 -10.45 -11.75 53.15
N GLN A 273 -10.22 -11.10 54.30
CA GLN A 273 -10.32 -9.64 54.40
C GLN A 273 -9.22 -8.93 53.58
N ASP A 274 -7.98 -9.44 53.61
CA ASP A 274 -6.88 -8.86 52.84
C ASP A 274 -7.10 -9.00 51.33
N ILE A 275 -7.65 -10.14 50.86
CA ILE A 275 -7.99 -10.37 49.45
C ILE A 275 -9.09 -9.41 48.98
N LEU A 276 -10.10 -9.14 49.81
CA LEU A 276 -11.19 -8.19 49.48
C LEU A 276 -10.70 -6.73 49.38
N GLN A 277 -9.57 -6.39 49.98
CA GLN A 277 -8.96 -5.06 49.87
C GLN A 277 -8.17 -4.86 48.57
N ILE A 278 -7.84 -5.95 47.84
CA ILE A 278 -7.11 -5.88 46.57
C ILE A 278 -8.06 -5.37 45.46
N LYS A 279 -7.82 -4.13 45.00
CA LYS A 279 -8.65 -3.39 44.01
C LYS A 279 -9.21 -4.21 42.82
N PRO A 280 -8.43 -5.05 42.11
CA PRO A 280 -8.95 -5.80 40.95
C PRO A 280 -10.02 -6.86 41.31
N VAL A 281 -9.95 -7.48 42.49
CA VAL A 281 -10.93 -8.52 42.90
C VAL A 281 -12.29 -7.90 43.25
N ARG A 282 -12.27 -6.72 43.89
CA ARG A 282 -13.48 -5.93 44.20
C ARG A 282 -14.24 -5.49 42.95
N PHE A 283 -13.56 -5.34 41.82
CA PHE A 283 -14.19 -4.96 40.54
C PHE A 283 -14.89 -6.16 39.87
N LEU A 284 -14.30 -7.36 39.94
CA LEU A 284 -14.91 -8.59 39.41
C LEU A 284 -16.20 -8.99 40.17
N PHE A 285 -16.22 -8.83 41.49
CA PHE A 285 -17.40 -9.14 42.32
C PHE A 285 -18.55 -8.13 42.21
N LYS A 286 -18.30 -6.95 41.65
CA LYS A 286 -19.34 -5.93 41.43
C LYS A 286 -20.06 -6.07 40.08
N LEU A 287 -19.61 -7.01 39.25
CA LEU A 287 -20.06 -7.23 37.87
C LEU A 287 -20.92 -8.50 37.71
N ILE A 288 -21.14 -9.23 38.81
CA ILE A 288 -22.16 -10.26 39.02
C ILE A 288 -23.25 -9.61 39.88
#